data_AF-A0A1F6FN60-F1
#
_entry.id   AF-A0A1F6FN60-F1
#
_cell.length_a   1.000
_cell.length_b   1.000
_cell.length_c   1.000
_cell.angle_alpha   90.00
_cell.angle_beta   90.00
_cell.angle_gamma   90.00
#
_symmetry.space_group_name_H-M   'P 1'
#
loop_
_entity.id
_entity.type
_entity.pdbx_description
1 polymer ?
#
loop_
_entity_poly.entity_id
_entity_poly.type
_entity_poly.pdbx_seq_one_letter_code
_entity_poly.pdbx_strand_id
1 'polypeptide(L)'
;MEKSFNKKYKVHVEFPGRMLIVGFGSIGQGVLPLILRHIGIDKSCISIITADKLGEKVAKKEGVKFEICPLTRDNYKNILDKYLRPGDFLLNLSVDVSSVALIEYCRERDVLYLDTVVEPWLGGYTDTSLSFSERSNYGLRETLIALKGNSANSPTAVSTHGANPGIVSHFIKRALLNIARDTRFPAKKPVSREEWSKLMHGLGVKAIHIAEYDSQVSRKPKKVDRFENTWSVPGFHSESICQPCELGWGTHEKHRPKNALRHKYGCGAAIYLDQPGAKTLVRTWTPEHGPFLGRAVTHNESISIADYFSLKDKAGRALYRPTVHYAYRSCDVSILSIEECFGKNSVLQKEQLVLMDEIETGMDELGVLLMGHKKNAYWYGSQLTIEETRKLAPYQNATGLQVTAGVLGGVIWAMENPRRGVVEADEMDFERVMEIIEPYLGKMIGAYTDWTPLKNRGSLFPEDVDTSDPWQFKNILFN
;
A
#
# COMPACT_ATOMS: atom_id res chain seq x y z
N MET A 1 -34.42 -0.94 15.95
CA MET A 1 -34.84 0.48 16.03
C MET A 1 -34.16 1.24 14.92
N GLU A 2 -34.91 1.47 13.85
CA GLU A 2 -34.54 2.28 12.70
C GLU A 2 -34.43 3.75 13.10
N LYS A 3 -33.27 4.35 12.83
CA LYS A 3 -33.14 5.76 12.45
C LYS A 3 -32.03 5.87 11.41
N SER A 4 -32.32 5.41 10.20
CA SER A 4 -31.54 5.77 9.02
C SER A 4 -31.88 7.22 8.67
N PHE A 5 -31.14 8.17 9.25
CA PHE A 5 -31.08 9.50 8.66
C PHE A 5 -30.50 9.32 7.26
N ASN A 6 -31.28 9.67 6.24
CA ASN A 6 -30.88 9.72 4.83
C ASN A 6 -29.71 10.72 4.67
N LYS A 7 -28.50 10.32 5.07
CA LYS A 7 -27.29 11.09 4.84
C LYS A 7 -27.04 11.00 3.34
N LYS A 8 -27.37 12.08 2.61
CA LYS A 8 -27.10 12.18 1.19
C LYS A 8 -25.60 12.31 1.01
N TYR A 9 -24.95 11.24 0.54
CA TYR A 9 -23.52 11.26 0.24
C TYR A 9 -23.28 11.94 -1.13
N LYS A 10 -22.13 12.60 -1.29
CA LYS A 10 -21.74 13.25 -2.55
C LYS A 10 -21.43 12.16 -3.57
N VAL A 11 -22.16 12.15 -4.68
CA VAL A 11 -21.75 11.43 -5.89
C VAL A 11 -20.68 12.27 -6.57
N HIS A 12 -19.50 11.70 -6.80
CA HIS A 12 -18.35 12.41 -7.37
C HIS A 12 -18.30 12.34 -8.89
N VAL A 13 -18.77 11.24 -9.46
CA VAL A 13 -18.75 10.98 -10.91
C VAL A 13 -19.93 10.10 -11.30
N GLU A 14 -20.53 10.39 -12.46
CA GLU A 14 -21.50 9.51 -13.12
C GLU A 14 -20.75 8.55 -14.03
N PHE A 15 -21.01 7.26 -13.92
CA PHE A 15 -20.31 6.23 -14.70
C PHE A 15 -21.31 5.34 -15.45
N PRO A 16 -21.47 5.53 -16.77
CA PRO A 16 -22.43 4.77 -17.58
C PRO A 16 -21.93 3.36 -17.97
N GLY A 17 -20.65 3.06 -17.73
CA GLY A 17 -20.04 1.76 -18.00
C GLY A 17 -20.39 0.72 -16.94
N ARG A 18 -19.97 -0.52 -17.18
CA ARG A 18 -20.05 -1.61 -16.20
C ARG A 18 -18.80 -1.65 -15.33
N MET A 19 -18.95 -2.21 -14.13
CA MET A 19 -17.82 -2.50 -13.26
C MET A 19 -17.75 -4.00 -12.98
N LEU A 20 -16.62 -4.61 -13.29
CA LEU A 20 -16.28 -5.96 -12.86
C LEU A 20 -15.31 -5.89 -11.68
N ILE A 21 -15.71 -6.45 -10.54
CA ILE A 21 -14.83 -6.63 -9.39
C ILE A 21 -14.28 -8.06 -9.45
N VAL A 22 -12.96 -8.20 -9.46
CA VAL A 22 -12.25 -9.49 -9.40
C VAL A 22 -11.71 -9.67 -7.99
N GLY A 23 -12.18 -10.69 -7.28
CA GLY A 23 -11.87 -10.91 -5.87
C GLY A 23 -12.85 -10.20 -4.93
N PHE A 24 -13.39 -10.93 -3.95
CA PHE A 24 -14.41 -10.40 -3.03
C PHE A 24 -14.11 -10.76 -1.56
N GLY A 25 -12.83 -10.68 -1.20
CA GLY A 25 -12.34 -10.77 0.18
C GLY A 25 -12.69 -9.53 1.02
N SER A 26 -11.89 -9.25 2.05
CA SER A 26 -12.14 -8.11 2.96
C SER A 26 -12.22 -6.77 2.21
N ILE A 27 -11.31 -6.52 1.27
CA ILE A 27 -11.26 -5.25 0.52
C ILE A 27 -12.43 -5.14 -0.48
N GLY A 28 -12.71 -6.21 -1.23
CA GLY A 28 -13.84 -6.23 -2.17
C GLY A 28 -15.18 -5.99 -1.48
N GLN A 29 -15.40 -6.63 -0.33
CA GLN A 29 -16.61 -6.41 0.48
C GLN A 29 -16.68 -5.01 1.07
N GLY A 30 -15.55 -4.46 1.54
CA GLY A 30 -15.49 -3.13 2.13
C GLY A 30 -15.64 -1.99 1.13
N VAL A 31 -15.18 -2.14 -0.12
CA VAL A 31 -15.26 -1.05 -1.11
C VAL A 31 -16.63 -0.95 -1.76
N LEU A 32 -17.35 -2.06 -1.91
CA LEU A 32 -18.67 -2.08 -2.54
C LEU A 32 -19.64 -1.02 -1.97
N PRO A 33 -19.84 -0.89 -0.63
CA PRO A 33 -20.70 0.15 -0.08
C PRO A 33 -20.19 1.58 -0.33
N LEU A 34 -18.89 1.78 -0.56
CA LEU A 34 -18.33 3.08 -0.93
C LEU A 34 -18.59 3.43 -2.39
N ILE A 35 -18.46 2.45 -3.29
CA ILE A 35 -18.80 2.59 -4.72
C ILE A 35 -20.27 2.98 -4.88
N LEU A 36 -21.18 2.22 -4.28
CA LEU A 36 -22.63 2.46 -4.34
C LEU A 36 -23.06 3.82 -3.76
N ARG A 37 -22.21 4.41 -2.93
CA ARG A 37 -22.46 5.67 -2.22
C ARG A 37 -21.97 6.89 -3.00
N HIS A 38 -20.89 6.74 -3.76
CA HIS A 38 -20.11 7.87 -4.31
C HIS A 38 -19.96 7.87 -5.83
N ILE A 39 -20.32 6.78 -6.49
CA ILE A 39 -20.28 6.66 -7.94
C ILE A 39 -21.72 6.48 -8.44
N GLY A 40 -22.11 7.32 -9.41
CA GLY A 40 -23.38 7.22 -10.10
C GLY A 40 -23.35 6.05 -11.09
N ILE A 41 -23.43 4.83 -10.56
CA ILE A 41 -23.45 3.58 -11.34
C ILE A 41 -24.70 2.78 -10.95
N ASP A 42 -25.42 2.26 -11.94
CA ASP A 42 -26.51 1.33 -11.66
C ASP A 42 -25.93 0.04 -11.09
N LYS A 43 -26.49 -0.38 -9.97
CA LYS A 43 -26.13 -1.60 -9.27
C LYS A 43 -26.16 -2.85 -10.15
N SER A 44 -27.07 -2.91 -11.12
CA SER A 44 -27.16 -3.99 -12.11
C SER A 44 -25.99 -4.00 -13.11
N CYS A 45 -25.23 -2.91 -13.21
CA CYS A 45 -24.00 -2.80 -13.98
C CYS A 45 -22.75 -3.21 -13.20
N ILE A 46 -22.89 -3.66 -11.94
CA ILE A 46 -21.80 -4.21 -11.13
C ILE A 46 -21.88 -5.74 -11.15
N SER A 47 -20.76 -6.40 -11.41
CA SER A 47 -20.60 -7.85 -11.28
C SER A 47 -19.34 -8.19 -10.49
N ILE A 48 -19.37 -9.31 -9.79
CA ILE A 48 -18.28 -9.82 -8.96
C ILE A 48 -17.93 -11.23 -9.44
N ILE A 49 -16.64 -11.47 -9.68
CA ILE A 49 -16.09 -12.82 -9.87
C ILE A 49 -15.01 -13.11 -8.84
N THR A 50 -14.97 -14.35 -8.35
CA THR A 50 -14.01 -14.77 -7.31
C THR A 50 -13.63 -16.26 -7.47
N ALA A 51 -12.61 -16.71 -6.75
CA ALA A 51 -12.16 -18.10 -6.72
C ALA A 51 -12.90 -18.96 -5.68
N ASP A 52 -13.61 -18.35 -4.72
CA ASP A 52 -14.26 -19.05 -3.61
C ASP A 52 -15.64 -18.43 -3.24
N LYS A 53 -16.21 -18.85 -2.10
CA LYS A 53 -17.52 -18.35 -1.62
C LYS A 53 -17.44 -17.12 -0.71
N LEU A 54 -16.25 -16.59 -0.46
CA LEU A 54 -16.06 -15.47 0.44
C LEU A 54 -16.83 -14.24 -0.09
N GLY A 55 -17.57 -13.59 0.80
CA GLY A 55 -18.37 -12.41 0.47
C GLY A 55 -19.70 -12.67 -0.26
N GLU A 56 -20.05 -13.91 -0.61
CA GLU A 56 -21.33 -14.25 -1.29
C GLU A 56 -22.56 -13.68 -0.55
N LYS A 57 -22.56 -13.77 0.80
CA LYS A 57 -23.63 -13.21 1.64
C LYS A 57 -23.74 -11.69 1.53
N VAL A 58 -22.60 -10.99 1.46
CA VAL A 58 -22.56 -9.53 1.28
C VAL A 58 -23.07 -9.17 -0.10
N ALA A 59 -22.59 -9.83 -1.16
CA ALA A 59 -23.07 -9.59 -2.52
C ALA A 59 -24.58 -9.82 -2.66
N LYS A 60 -25.11 -10.89 -2.06
CA LYS A 60 -26.55 -11.18 -2.05
C LYS A 60 -27.36 -10.12 -1.29
N LYS A 61 -26.90 -9.73 -0.09
CA LYS A 61 -27.55 -8.69 0.72
C LYS A 61 -27.55 -7.35 -0.03
N GLU A 62 -26.42 -7.02 -0.61
CA GLU A 62 -26.24 -5.87 -1.47
C GLU A 62 -26.72 -6.16 -2.89
N GLY A 63 -27.53 -7.18 -3.21
CA GLY A 63 -28.13 -7.42 -4.54
C GLY A 63 -27.23 -7.27 -5.78
N VAL A 64 -25.93 -7.56 -5.68
CA VAL A 64 -24.96 -7.49 -6.79
C VAL A 64 -24.70 -8.90 -7.32
N LYS A 65 -24.51 -9.02 -8.64
CA LYS A 65 -24.22 -10.30 -9.29
C LYS A 65 -22.89 -10.87 -8.79
N PHE A 66 -22.89 -12.12 -8.35
CA PHE A 66 -21.73 -12.83 -7.82
C PHE A 66 -21.58 -14.19 -8.49
N GLU A 67 -20.40 -14.49 -9.02
CA GLU A 67 -20.08 -15.79 -9.61
C GLU A 67 -18.72 -16.31 -9.14
N ILE A 68 -18.64 -17.62 -8.88
CA ILE A 68 -17.38 -18.30 -8.59
C ILE A 68 -16.77 -18.68 -9.95
N CYS A 69 -15.79 -17.91 -10.38
CA CYS A 69 -15.10 -18.00 -11.66
C CYS A 69 -13.61 -17.69 -11.46
N PRO A 70 -12.82 -18.63 -10.93
CA PRO A 70 -11.39 -18.41 -10.69
C PRO A 70 -10.67 -18.07 -11.99
N LEU A 71 -9.96 -16.93 -12.00
CA LEU A 71 -9.13 -16.55 -13.12
C LEU A 71 -7.80 -17.28 -13.08
N THR A 72 -7.38 -17.80 -14.22
CA THR A 72 -6.08 -18.43 -14.43
C THR A 72 -5.43 -17.84 -15.69
N ARG A 73 -4.13 -18.10 -15.84
CA ARG A 73 -3.36 -17.72 -17.03
C ARG A 73 -4.03 -18.14 -18.34
N ASP A 74 -4.69 -19.30 -18.33
CA ASP A 74 -5.25 -19.91 -19.55
C ASP A 74 -6.69 -19.45 -19.85
N ASN A 75 -7.45 -19.01 -18.85
CA ASN A 75 -8.87 -18.74 -19.00
C ASN A 75 -9.27 -17.27 -18.94
N TYR A 76 -8.41 -16.38 -18.43
CA TYR A 76 -8.84 -15.04 -17.98
C TYR A 76 -9.46 -14.22 -19.10
N LYS A 77 -8.88 -14.20 -20.32
CA LYS A 77 -9.44 -13.44 -21.45
C LYS A 77 -10.87 -13.87 -21.77
N ASN A 78 -11.09 -15.19 -21.90
CA ASN A 78 -12.41 -15.76 -22.23
C ASN A 78 -13.47 -15.50 -21.16
N ILE A 79 -13.07 -15.43 -19.88
CA ILE A 79 -13.98 -15.10 -18.78
C ILE A 79 -14.31 -13.61 -18.83
N LEU A 80 -13.28 -12.76 -18.87
CA LEU A 80 -13.44 -11.31 -18.82
C LEU A 80 -14.23 -10.75 -20.02
N ASP A 81 -14.11 -11.35 -21.20
CA ASP A 81 -14.84 -10.98 -22.43
C ASP A 81 -16.37 -11.10 -22.26
N LYS A 82 -16.86 -11.86 -21.27
CA LYS A 82 -18.29 -11.99 -20.97
C LYS A 82 -18.85 -10.83 -20.16
N TYR A 83 -17.98 -10.09 -19.48
CA TYR A 83 -18.35 -9.06 -18.51
C TYR A 83 -18.07 -7.65 -19.01
N LEU A 84 -16.92 -7.48 -19.66
CA LEU A 84 -16.33 -6.19 -19.97
C LEU A 84 -16.42 -5.88 -21.47
N ARG A 85 -16.66 -4.61 -21.77
CA ARG A 85 -16.61 -4.00 -23.11
C ARG A 85 -15.89 -2.63 -23.03
N PRO A 86 -15.54 -2.01 -24.18
CA PRO A 86 -14.96 -0.67 -24.18
C PRO A 86 -15.74 0.33 -23.33
N GLY A 87 -15.03 1.12 -22.51
CA GLY A 87 -15.58 2.10 -21.59
C GLY A 87 -15.98 1.56 -20.21
N ASP A 88 -15.82 0.26 -19.95
CA ASP A 88 -16.07 -0.35 -18.63
C ASP A 88 -14.87 -0.20 -17.69
N PHE A 89 -15.02 -0.69 -16.45
CA PHE A 89 -13.99 -0.68 -15.40
C PHE A 89 -13.74 -2.10 -14.85
N LEU A 90 -12.47 -2.52 -14.80
CA LEU A 90 -12.03 -3.71 -14.08
C LEU A 90 -11.35 -3.28 -12.76
N LEU A 91 -11.99 -3.61 -11.63
CA LEU A 91 -11.47 -3.40 -10.29
C LEU A 91 -10.89 -4.71 -9.75
N ASN A 92 -9.57 -4.83 -9.71
CA ASN A 92 -8.87 -6.04 -9.28
C ASN A 92 -8.49 -5.96 -7.80
N LEU A 93 -9.15 -6.77 -6.98
CA LEU A 93 -8.96 -6.90 -5.52
C LEU A 93 -8.75 -8.36 -5.14
N SER A 94 -8.06 -9.10 -6.01
CA SER A 94 -7.81 -10.54 -5.88
C SER A 94 -6.36 -10.84 -5.49
N VAL A 95 -6.12 -12.11 -5.14
CA VAL A 95 -4.80 -12.71 -5.00
C VAL A 95 -4.62 -13.75 -6.10
N ASP A 96 -3.38 -14.15 -6.39
CA ASP A 96 -3.05 -15.19 -7.37
C ASP A 96 -3.42 -14.89 -8.84
N VAL A 97 -3.80 -13.65 -9.15
CA VAL A 97 -4.20 -13.19 -10.49
C VAL A 97 -3.23 -12.13 -10.98
N SER A 98 -2.63 -12.32 -12.15
CA SER A 98 -1.59 -11.41 -12.62
C SER A 98 -2.11 -10.01 -12.96
N SER A 99 -1.68 -9.00 -12.20
CA SER A 99 -2.00 -7.60 -12.45
C SER A 99 -1.59 -7.13 -13.84
N VAL A 100 -0.35 -7.43 -14.23
CA VAL A 100 0.21 -7.05 -15.54
C VAL A 100 -0.62 -7.63 -16.69
N ALA A 101 -1.00 -8.91 -16.61
CA ALA A 101 -1.82 -9.53 -17.65
C ALA A 101 -3.22 -8.90 -17.73
N LEU A 102 -3.82 -8.53 -16.59
CA LEU A 102 -5.10 -7.83 -16.58
C LEU A 102 -5.02 -6.39 -17.10
N ILE A 103 -3.95 -5.66 -16.79
CA ILE A 103 -3.69 -4.32 -17.32
C ILE A 103 -3.55 -4.37 -18.84
N GLU A 104 -2.79 -5.33 -19.37
CA GLU A 104 -2.65 -5.52 -20.83
C GLU A 104 -4.00 -5.83 -21.49
N TYR A 105 -4.78 -6.75 -20.90
CA TYR A 105 -6.12 -7.07 -21.37
C TYR A 105 -7.04 -5.84 -21.39
N CYS A 106 -7.03 -5.03 -20.32
CA CYS A 106 -7.85 -3.84 -20.22
C CYS A 106 -7.42 -2.77 -21.24
N ARG A 107 -6.11 -2.61 -21.43
CA ARG A 107 -5.54 -1.70 -22.43
C ARG A 107 -5.96 -2.08 -23.86
N GLU A 108 -5.94 -3.36 -24.20
CA GLU A 108 -6.38 -3.87 -25.52
C GLU A 108 -7.87 -3.63 -25.80
N ARG A 109 -8.70 -3.50 -24.76
CA ARG A 109 -10.17 -3.43 -24.85
C ARG A 109 -10.77 -2.09 -24.45
N ASP A 110 -9.94 -1.09 -24.22
CA ASP A 110 -10.37 0.23 -23.80
C ASP A 110 -11.15 0.23 -22.47
N VAL A 111 -10.68 -0.57 -21.51
CA VAL A 111 -11.25 -0.74 -20.17
C VAL A 111 -10.36 -0.05 -19.14
N LEU A 112 -10.97 0.68 -18.21
CA LEU A 112 -10.25 1.28 -17.07
C LEU A 112 -9.86 0.20 -16.06
N TYR A 113 -8.74 0.38 -15.37
CA TYR A 113 -8.24 -0.61 -14.42
C TYR A 113 -7.80 0.02 -13.11
N LEU A 114 -8.03 -0.69 -12.00
CA LEU A 114 -7.33 -0.43 -10.75
C LEU A 114 -7.01 -1.72 -9.99
N ASP A 115 -5.82 -1.79 -9.38
CA ASP A 115 -5.46 -2.78 -8.34
C ASP A 115 -4.82 -2.14 -7.11
N THR A 116 -4.58 -2.95 -6.07
CA THR A 116 -3.89 -2.53 -4.84
C THR A 116 -2.50 -3.16 -4.68
N VAL A 117 -2.09 -4.02 -5.60
CA VAL A 117 -0.82 -4.78 -5.56
C VAL A 117 -0.44 -5.20 -6.99
N VAL A 118 0.86 -5.30 -7.28
CA VAL A 118 1.31 -5.95 -8.52
C VAL A 118 1.43 -7.45 -8.29
N GLU A 119 0.30 -8.15 -8.43
CA GLU A 119 0.20 -9.57 -8.11
C GLU A 119 0.70 -10.43 -9.30
N PRO A 120 1.42 -11.54 -9.06
CA PRO A 120 1.70 -12.55 -10.08
C PRO A 120 0.54 -13.55 -10.22
N TRP A 121 0.60 -14.42 -11.22
CA TRP A 121 -0.25 -15.62 -11.23
C TRP A 121 0.12 -16.56 -10.06
N LEU A 122 -0.85 -17.38 -9.62
CA LEU A 122 -0.66 -18.43 -8.62
C LEU A 122 0.71 -19.13 -8.73
N GLY A 123 1.42 -19.19 -7.60
CA GLY A 123 2.74 -19.81 -7.50
C GLY A 123 3.92 -18.89 -7.86
N GLY A 124 3.68 -17.70 -8.41
CA GLY A 124 4.74 -16.79 -8.85
C GLY A 124 5.67 -16.30 -7.73
N TYR A 125 5.15 -16.07 -6.52
CA TYR A 125 5.98 -15.67 -5.36
C TYR A 125 6.97 -16.76 -4.93
N THR A 126 6.66 -18.02 -5.21
CA THR A 126 7.41 -19.21 -4.76
C THR A 126 8.11 -19.94 -5.91
N ASP A 127 8.08 -19.40 -7.12
CA ASP A 127 8.73 -20.00 -8.28
C ASP A 127 10.25 -19.97 -8.11
N THR A 128 10.84 -21.14 -7.83
CA THR A 128 12.27 -21.30 -7.59
C THR A 128 13.11 -21.29 -8.88
N SER A 129 12.47 -21.30 -10.05
CA SER A 129 13.15 -21.11 -11.33
C SER A 129 13.52 -19.64 -11.58
N LEU A 130 12.82 -18.70 -10.91
CA LEU A 130 13.10 -17.26 -10.95
C LEU A 130 14.12 -16.86 -9.89
N SER A 131 14.95 -15.87 -10.21
CA SER A 131 15.80 -15.22 -9.22
C SER A 131 14.95 -14.48 -8.17
N PHE A 132 15.52 -14.27 -6.98
CA PHE A 132 14.87 -13.45 -5.95
C PHE A 132 14.47 -12.06 -6.47
N SER A 133 15.30 -11.44 -7.31
CA SER A 133 15.00 -10.14 -7.91
C SER A 133 13.74 -10.21 -8.78
N GLU A 134 13.54 -11.28 -9.55
CA GLU A 134 12.40 -11.41 -10.47
C GLU A 134 11.07 -11.62 -9.74
N ARG A 135 11.09 -12.32 -8.59
CA ARG A 135 9.90 -12.56 -7.75
C ARG A 135 9.73 -11.60 -6.57
N SER A 136 10.58 -10.58 -6.47
CA SER A 136 10.46 -9.47 -5.51
C SER A 136 9.45 -8.43 -5.99
N ASN A 137 9.00 -7.53 -5.11
CA ASN A 137 8.14 -6.41 -5.54
C ASN A 137 8.86 -5.49 -6.53
N TYR A 138 10.20 -5.39 -6.48
CA TYR A 138 10.96 -4.71 -7.52
C TYR A 138 10.81 -5.40 -8.87
N GLY A 139 11.02 -6.71 -8.93
CA GLY A 139 10.86 -7.48 -10.17
C GLY A 139 9.46 -7.33 -10.76
N LEU A 140 8.44 -7.51 -9.92
CA LEU A 140 7.04 -7.35 -10.30
C LEU A 140 6.74 -5.93 -10.78
N ARG A 141 7.20 -4.90 -10.06
CA ARG A 141 7.08 -3.49 -10.49
C ARG A 141 7.76 -3.24 -11.82
N GLU A 142 8.96 -3.77 -12.08
CA GLU A 142 9.63 -3.56 -13.37
C GLU A 142 8.82 -4.16 -14.54
N THR A 143 8.08 -5.26 -14.34
CA THR A 143 7.17 -5.78 -15.36
C THR A 143 5.99 -4.83 -15.64
N LEU A 144 5.46 -4.17 -14.60
CA LEU A 144 4.46 -3.10 -14.74
C LEU A 144 5.04 -1.88 -15.47
N ILE A 145 6.23 -1.42 -15.10
CA ILE A 145 6.86 -0.24 -15.71
C ILE A 145 7.15 -0.46 -17.20
N ALA A 146 7.47 -1.68 -17.61
CA ALA A 146 7.61 -2.04 -19.03
C ALA A 146 6.34 -1.75 -19.85
N LEU A 147 5.15 -1.78 -19.23
CA LEU A 147 3.89 -1.44 -19.91
C LEU A 147 3.71 0.06 -20.16
N LYS A 148 4.39 0.94 -19.41
CA LYS A 148 4.29 2.41 -19.56
C LYS A 148 4.82 2.90 -20.90
N GLY A 149 5.86 2.26 -21.44
CA GLY A 149 6.64 2.74 -22.61
C GLY A 149 5.89 2.97 -23.92
N ASN A 150 4.67 2.43 -24.09
CA ASN A 150 3.90 2.47 -25.35
C ASN A 150 2.44 2.97 -25.17
N SER A 151 2.18 3.90 -24.23
CA SER A 151 0.82 4.11 -23.70
C SER A 151 0.23 5.53 -23.80
N ALA A 152 0.75 6.38 -24.68
CA ALA A 152 0.17 7.71 -24.88
C ALA A 152 -1.31 7.59 -25.28
N ASN A 153 -2.19 8.23 -24.48
CA ASN A 153 -3.64 8.17 -24.67
C ASN A 153 -4.23 6.76 -24.61
N SER A 154 -3.66 5.80 -23.87
CA SER A 154 -4.32 4.52 -23.58
C SER A 154 -5.28 4.64 -22.38
N PRO A 155 -6.26 3.71 -22.20
CA PRO A 155 -7.12 3.75 -21.01
C PRO A 155 -6.29 3.73 -19.74
N THR A 156 -6.77 4.44 -18.72
CA THR A 156 -6.07 4.55 -17.44
C THR A 156 -6.09 3.24 -16.67
N ALA A 157 -4.90 2.83 -16.22
CA ALA A 157 -4.70 1.72 -15.31
C ALA A 157 -3.95 2.25 -14.08
N VAL A 158 -4.66 2.37 -12.96
CA VAL A 158 -4.08 2.80 -11.68
C VAL A 158 -3.54 1.57 -10.96
N SER A 159 -2.23 1.45 -10.86
CA SER A 159 -1.62 0.32 -10.15
C SER A 159 -1.31 0.68 -8.69
N THR A 160 -1.45 -0.30 -7.81
CA THR A 160 -1.00 -0.27 -6.41
C THR A 160 -1.62 0.89 -5.63
N HIS A 161 -2.94 1.05 -5.72
CA HIS A 161 -3.66 2.16 -5.10
C HIS A 161 -4.68 1.70 -4.05
N GLY A 162 -4.15 1.07 -2.99
CA GLY A 162 -4.84 0.81 -1.73
C GLY A 162 -4.48 1.87 -0.69
N ALA A 163 -4.12 1.45 0.53
CA ALA A 163 -3.59 2.34 1.55
C ALA A 163 -2.07 2.55 1.37
N ASN A 164 -1.32 1.47 1.48
CA ASN A 164 0.12 1.37 1.33
C ASN A 164 0.40 0.05 0.62
N PRO A 165 0.77 0.04 -0.67
CA PRO A 165 0.93 1.19 -1.57
C PRO A 165 -0.40 1.90 -1.88
N GLY A 166 -0.33 3.22 -2.15
CA GLY A 166 -1.49 4.04 -2.49
C GLY A 166 -1.53 5.40 -1.79
N ILE A 167 -2.46 5.57 -0.84
CA ILE A 167 -2.69 6.86 -0.16
C ILE A 167 -1.45 7.42 0.54
N VAL A 168 -0.50 6.58 0.95
CA VAL A 168 0.76 7.03 1.55
C VAL A 168 1.62 7.89 0.62
N SER A 169 1.54 7.70 -0.71
CA SER A 169 2.17 8.61 -1.69
C SER A 169 1.55 10.02 -1.64
N HIS A 170 0.24 10.10 -1.41
CA HIS A 170 -0.47 11.37 -1.23
C HIS A 170 -0.13 12.03 0.10
N PHE A 171 0.04 11.23 1.16
CA PHE A 171 0.50 11.70 2.46
C PHE A 171 1.90 12.33 2.37
N ILE A 172 2.81 11.76 1.59
CA ILE A 172 4.16 12.33 1.38
C ILE A 172 4.07 13.70 0.72
N LYS A 173 3.28 13.84 -0.35
CA LYS A 173 3.11 15.14 -1.02
C LYS A 173 2.54 16.19 -0.07
N ARG A 174 1.54 15.84 0.74
CA ARG A 174 1.01 16.75 1.78
C ARG A 174 2.07 17.07 2.84
N ALA A 175 2.81 16.07 3.31
CA ALA A 175 3.85 16.24 4.32
C ALA A 175 4.96 17.17 3.87
N LEU A 176 5.43 17.05 2.63
CA LEU A 176 6.44 17.93 2.04
C LEU A 176 5.97 19.39 2.02
N LEU A 177 4.71 19.64 1.62
CA LEU A 177 4.16 20.99 1.65
C LEU A 177 4.05 21.55 3.08
N ASN A 178 3.67 20.72 4.05
CA ASN A 178 3.62 21.11 5.46
C ASN A 178 5.02 21.45 6.00
N ILE A 179 6.02 20.58 5.75
CA ILE A 179 7.40 20.82 6.15
C ILE A 179 7.95 22.09 5.49
N ALA A 180 7.70 22.31 4.20
CA ALA A 180 8.14 23.51 3.50
C ALA A 180 7.56 24.78 4.15
N ARG A 181 6.24 24.80 4.41
CA ARG A 181 5.58 25.89 5.12
C ARG A 181 6.20 26.13 6.50
N ASP A 182 6.32 25.07 7.31
CA ASP A 182 6.71 25.17 8.71
C ASP A 182 8.21 25.47 8.89
N THR A 183 9.02 25.21 7.87
CA THR A 183 10.44 25.59 7.82
C THR A 183 10.69 26.89 7.05
N ARG A 184 9.62 27.53 6.55
CA ARG A 184 9.66 28.72 5.69
C ARG A 184 10.56 28.52 4.46
N PHE A 185 10.61 27.30 3.94
CA PHE A 185 11.33 26.99 2.72
C PHE A 185 10.58 27.58 1.53
N PRO A 186 11.23 28.41 0.69
CA PRO A 186 10.57 29.04 -0.44
C PRO A 186 10.27 28.00 -1.53
N ALA A 187 9.03 27.56 -1.61
CA ALA A 187 8.56 26.64 -2.65
C ALA A 187 7.20 27.07 -3.18
N LYS A 188 7.02 26.90 -4.49
CA LYS A 188 5.68 26.85 -5.10
C LYS A 188 5.17 25.41 -5.01
N LYS A 189 3.86 25.21 -5.13
CA LYS A 189 3.28 23.85 -5.21
C LYS A 189 3.85 23.14 -6.44
N PRO A 190 4.56 22.00 -6.28
CA PRO A 190 5.10 21.26 -7.42
C PRO A 190 4.00 20.67 -8.29
N VAL A 191 4.20 20.68 -9.61
CA VAL A 191 3.27 20.11 -10.61
C VAL A 191 3.87 18.98 -11.43
N SER A 192 5.18 18.74 -11.31
CA SER A 192 5.90 17.67 -12.01
C SER A 192 6.71 16.80 -11.05
N ARG A 193 7.06 15.59 -11.50
CA ARG A 193 7.96 14.68 -10.78
C ARG A 193 9.27 15.37 -10.41
N GLU A 194 9.89 16.09 -11.35
CA GLU A 194 11.16 16.78 -11.11
C GLU A 194 11.03 17.87 -10.03
N GLU A 195 9.94 18.64 -10.03
CA GLU A 195 9.71 19.66 -9.01
C GLU A 195 9.45 19.05 -7.63
N TRP A 196 8.74 17.91 -7.56
CA TRP A 196 8.55 17.16 -6.32
C TRP A 196 9.88 16.62 -5.77
N SER A 197 10.73 16.04 -6.63
CA SER A 197 12.07 15.58 -6.26
C SER A 197 12.96 16.74 -5.80
N LYS A 198 12.91 17.91 -6.46
CA LYS A 198 13.64 19.12 -6.06
C LYS A 198 13.16 19.66 -4.71
N LEU A 199 11.86 19.67 -4.46
CA LEU A 199 11.30 20.07 -3.17
C LEU A 199 11.82 19.15 -2.06
N MET A 200 11.67 17.83 -2.22
CA MET A 200 12.10 16.86 -1.21
C MET A 200 13.61 16.96 -0.92
N HIS A 201 14.43 17.09 -1.98
CA HIS A 201 15.86 17.31 -1.84
C HIS A 201 16.18 18.62 -1.10
N GLY A 202 15.53 19.73 -1.49
CA GLY A 202 15.74 21.06 -0.89
C GLY A 202 15.36 21.14 0.58
N LEU A 203 14.37 20.36 1.01
CA LEU A 203 14.00 20.21 2.43
C LEU A 203 14.99 19.36 3.23
N GLY A 204 15.88 18.63 2.57
CA GLY A 204 16.87 17.76 3.21
C GLY A 204 16.30 16.46 3.75
N VAL A 205 15.19 15.96 3.19
CA VAL A 205 14.64 14.66 3.58
C VAL A 205 15.59 13.55 3.15
N LYS A 206 16.03 12.71 4.09
CA LYS A 206 16.97 11.61 3.88
C LYS A 206 16.28 10.27 3.78
N ALA A 207 15.36 10.01 4.71
CA ALA A 207 14.66 8.75 4.81
C ALA A 207 13.16 8.98 5.02
N ILE A 208 12.35 8.03 4.56
CA ILE A 208 10.91 7.98 4.74
C ILE A 208 10.56 6.59 5.22
N HIS A 209 9.90 6.47 6.37
CA HIS A 209 9.21 5.24 6.70
C HIS A 209 7.76 5.37 6.31
N ILE A 210 7.20 4.32 5.73
CA ILE A 210 5.77 4.06 5.90
C ILE A 210 5.66 3.55 7.33
N ALA A 211 5.23 4.38 8.27
CA ALA A 211 5.27 4.10 9.70
C ALA A 211 3.85 3.79 10.17
N GLU A 212 3.60 2.52 10.43
CA GLU A 212 2.28 1.98 10.74
C GLU A 212 2.28 1.22 12.06
N TYR A 213 1.28 1.51 12.88
CA TYR A 213 1.00 0.78 14.10
C TYR A 213 -0.49 0.42 14.13
N ASP A 214 -0.80 -0.85 13.88
CA ASP A 214 -2.15 -1.39 14.00
C ASP A 214 -2.36 -1.84 15.45
N SER A 215 -3.16 -1.09 16.21
CA SER A 215 -3.51 -1.36 17.60
C SER A 215 -4.87 -2.05 17.77
N GLN A 216 -5.47 -2.57 16.70
CA GLN A 216 -6.75 -3.29 16.79
C GLN A 216 -6.60 -4.56 17.64
N VAL A 217 -7.44 -4.69 18.67
CA VAL A 217 -7.41 -5.81 19.62
C VAL A 217 -8.69 -6.61 19.53
N SER A 218 -8.56 -7.93 19.44
CA SER A 218 -9.67 -8.88 19.59
C SER A 218 -9.94 -9.17 21.05
N ARG A 219 -11.22 -9.35 21.43
CA ARG A 219 -11.60 -9.80 22.77
C ARG A 219 -11.11 -11.22 23.10
N LYS A 220 -10.86 -12.03 22.06
CA LYS A 220 -10.39 -13.42 22.21
C LYS A 220 -8.88 -13.46 21.99
N PRO A 221 -8.13 -14.20 22.83
CA PRO A 221 -6.72 -14.43 22.57
C PRO A 221 -6.56 -15.18 21.24
N LYS A 222 -5.39 -15.00 20.60
CA LYS A 222 -5.02 -15.74 19.39
C LYS A 222 -5.17 -17.24 19.63
N LYS A 223 -5.78 -17.94 18.68
CA LYS A 223 -5.84 -19.42 18.67
C LYS A 223 -4.50 -19.98 18.17
N VAL A 224 -3.96 -20.99 18.88
CA VAL A 224 -2.81 -21.78 18.41
C VAL A 224 -3.18 -22.47 17.09
N ASP A 225 -2.23 -22.55 16.16
CA ASP A 225 -2.39 -23.12 14.81
C ASP A 225 -3.36 -22.35 13.89
N ARG A 226 -3.63 -21.08 14.22
CA ARG A 226 -4.36 -20.15 13.38
C ARG A 226 -3.56 -18.88 13.10
N PHE A 227 -3.49 -18.50 11.83
CA PHE A 227 -2.98 -17.18 11.45
C PHE A 227 -4.13 -16.16 11.56
N GLU A 228 -3.96 -15.12 12.38
CA GLU A 228 -4.95 -14.06 12.58
C GLU A 228 -4.35 -12.72 12.16
N ASN A 229 -5.11 -11.94 11.38
CA ASN A 229 -4.69 -10.63 10.90
C ASN A 229 -5.88 -9.71 10.70
N THR A 230 -5.65 -8.42 10.56
CA THR A 230 -6.68 -7.41 10.25
C THR A 230 -6.94 -7.30 8.75
N TRP A 231 -6.09 -7.90 7.92
CA TRP A 231 -6.27 -7.98 6.48
C TRP A 231 -5.76 -9.32 5.92
N SER A 232 -5.70 -9.47 4.60
CA SER A 232 -5.41 -10.73 3.89
C SER A 232 -4.26 -11.53 4.51
N VAL A 233 -4.59 -12.71 5.07
CA VAL A 233 -3.57 -13.63 5.62
C VAL A 233 -2.65 -14.19 4.51
N PRO A 234 -3.16 -14.69 3.37
CA PRO A 234 -2.28 -15.16 2.28
C PRO A 234 -1.40 -14.05 1.70
N GLY A 235 -1.96 -12.84 1.54
CA GLY A 235 -1.20 -11.67 1.08
C GLY A 235 -0.06 -11.36 2.04
N PHE A 236 -0.38 -11.19 3.33
CA PHE A 236 0.63 -10.89 4.35
C PHE A 236 1.69 -11.98 4.49
N HIS A 237 1.33 -13.26 4.39
CA HIS A 237 2.30 -14.36 4.37
C HIS A 237 3.25 -14.27 3.17
N SER A 238 2.71 -14.01 1.98
CA SER A 238 3.49 -13.92 0.75
C SER A 238 4.52 -12.78 0.81
N GLU A 239 4.10 -11.57 1.17
CA GLU A 239 4.99 -10.40 1.20
C GLU A 239 5.99 -10.42 2.37
N SER A 240 5.58 -10.93 3.53
CA SER A 240 6.36 -10.77 4.74
C SER A 240 7.26 -11.98 5.04
N ILE A 241 6.85 -13.18 4.60
CA ILE A 241 7.54 -14.44 4.89
C ILE A 241 8.20 -15.02 3.62
N CYS A 242 7.55 -14.93 2.46
CA CYS A 242 8.07 -15.53 1.22
C CYS A 242 8.97 -14.57 0.40
N GLN A 243 8.81 -13.26 0.57
CA GLN A 243 9.59 -12.24 -0.12
C GLN A 243 10.69 -11.64 0.78
N PRO A 244 11.78 -11.12 0.18
CA PRO A 244 12.85 -10.49 0.93
C PRO A 244 12.43 -9.16 1.56
N CYS A 245 13.13 -8.73 2.61
CA CYS A 245 13.11 -7.32 3.01
C CYS A 245 13.61 -6.46 1.84
N GLU A 246 12.84 -5.45 1.45
CA GLU A 246 13.13 -4.62 0.29
C GLU A 246 12.90 -3.15 0.64
N LEU A 247 13.82 -2.29 0.19
CA LEU A 247 13.82 -0.89 0.54
C LEU A 247 14.37 -0.04 -0.60
N GLY A 248 13.72 1.08 -0.86
CA GLY A 248 14.29 2.19 -1.61
C GLY A 248 15.55 2.66 -0.92
N TRP A 249 16.65 2.81 -1.66
CA TRP A 249 17.97 3.02 -1.09
C TRP A 249 18.48 4.44 -1.35
N GLY A 250 18.53 5.24 -0.29
CA GLY A 250 18.87 6.65 -0.36
C GLY A 250 20.34 6.90 -0.71
N THR A 251 20.59 8.05 -1.35
CA THR A 251 21.95 8.49 -1.69
C THR A 251 22.76 8.93 -0.47
N HIS A 252 22.13 9.14 0.69
CA HIS A 252 22.81 9.51 1.93
C HIS A 252 23.39 8.32 2.69
N GLU A 253 22.95 7.09 2.38
CA GLU A 253 23.37 5.89 3.10
C GLU A 253 24.84 5.57 2.82
N LYS A 254 25.65 5.55 3.88
CA LYS A 254 27.09 5.26 3.83
C LYS A 254 27.40 3.79 4.12
N HIS A 255 26.51 3.13 4.83
CA HIS A 255 26.69 1.77 5.31
C HIS A 255 25.59 0.89 4.74
N ARG A 256 26.01 -0.19 4.09
CA ARG A 256 25.11 -1.21 3.59
C ARG A 256 25.26 -2.49 4.42
N PRO A 257 24.17 -3.11 4.90
CA PRO A 257 24.25 -4.39 5.62
C PRO A 257 25.00 -5.47 4.82
N LYS A 258 25.64 -6.42 5.50
CA LYS A 258 26.47 -7.45 4.84
C LYS A 258 25.66 -8.32 3.88
N ASN A 259 24.42 -8.63 4.21
CA ASN A 259 23.50 -9.44 3.41
C ASN A 259 22.63 -8.62 2.45
N ALA A 260 22.93 -7.33 2.25
CA ALA A 260 22.20 -6.49 1.30
C ALA A 260 22.75 -6.63 -0.13
N LEU A 261 21.83 -6.83 -1.06
CA LEU A 261 22.08 -7.06 -2.48
C LEU A 261 21.43 -5.95 -3.33
N ARG A 262 21.87 -5.83 -4.58
CA ARG A 262 21.30 -4.90 -5.56
C ARG A 262 20.65 -5.69 -6.69
N HIS A 263 19.58 -5.15 -7.24
CA HIS A 263 19.02 -5.61 -8.51
C HIS A 263 19.98 -5.29 -9.66
N LYS A 264 20.06 -6.18 -10.65
CA LYS A 264 20.97 -6.04 -11.80
C LYS A 264 20.35 -5.32 -13.00
N TYR A 265 19.08 -4.95 -12.91
CA TYR A 265 18.29 -4.30 -13.96
C TYR A 265 17.27 -3.32 -13.34
N GLY A 266 16.54 -2.57 -14.18
CA GLY A 266 15.42 -1.73 -13.76
C GLY A 266 15.79 -0.31 -13.32
N CYS A 267 14.90 0.36 -12.57
CA CYS A 267 15.03 1.75 -12.16
C CYS A 267 16.24 2.05 -11.26
N GLY A 268 16.81 1.03 -10.62
CA GLY A 268 17.99 1.12 -9.75
C GLY A 268 17.72 1.83 -8.42
N ALA A 269 16.45 1.90 -7.99
CA ALA A 269 16.01 2.63 -6.81
C ALA A 269 16.13 1.86 -5.49
N ALA A 270 16.20 0.53 -5.52
CA ALA A 270 16.11 -0.32 -4.33
C ALA A 270 17.33 -1.22 -4.09
N ILE A 271 17.44 -1.68 -2.85
CA ILE A 271 18.19 -2.87 -2.43
C ILE A 271 17.22 -3.85 -1.78
N TYR A 272 17.66 -5.09 -1.60
CA TYR A 272 16.98 -6.06 -0.75
C TYR A 272 17.98 -6.73 0.19
N LEU A 273 17.49 -7.22 1.33
CA LEU A 273 18.27 -8.07 2.23
C LEU A 273 17.97 -9.53 1.92
N ASP A 274 18.99 -10.39 1.99
CA ASP A 274 18.84 -11.84 1.80
C ASP A 274 18.19 -12.51 3.04
N GLN A 275 16.99 -12.04 3.38
CA GLN A 275 16.16 -12.54 4.47
C GLN A 275 14.71 -12.03 4.32
N PRO A 276 13.71 -12.73 4.88
CA PRO A 276 12.32 -12.27 4.86
C PRO A 276 12.11 -10.94 5.58
N GLY A 277 11.21 -10.10 5.05
CA GLY A 277 10.84 -8.81 5.65
C GLY A 277 10.33 -8.93 7.08
N ALA A 278 9.55 -9.97 7.38
CA ALA A 278 9.03 -10.21 8.73
C ALA A 278 10.10 -10.61 9.77
N LYS A 279 11.32 -10.96 9.33
CA LYS A 279 12.48 -11.18 10.21
C LYS A 279 13.35 -9.94 10.37
N THR A 280 13.12 -8.89 9.58
CA THR A 280 13.90 -7.66 9.64
C THR A 280 13.17 -6.63 10.49
N LEU A 281 13.68 -6.38 11.70
CA LEU A 281 13.15 -5.35 12.57
C LEU A 281 13.87 -4.02 12.35
N VAL A 282 13.11 -2.93 12.38
CA VAL A 282 13.59 -1.55 12.21
C VAL A 282 13.01 -0.67 13.31
N ARG A 283 13.83 0.25 13.82
CA ARG A 283 13.41 1.26 14.78
C ARG A 283 12.64 2.36 14.06
N THR A 284 11.44 2.65 14.52
CA THR A 284 10.56 3.67 13.91
C THR A 284 9.76 4.40 14.99
N TRP A 285 8.86 5.30 14.58
CA TRP A 285 8.06 6.13 15.46
C TRP A 285 6.72 6.51 14.83
N THR A 286 5.65 6.55 15.64
CA THR A 286 4.35 7.15 15.29
C THR A 286 3.86 8.09 16.41
N PRO A 287 2.91 9.01 16.14
CA PRO A 287 2.45 9.98 17.12
C PRO A 287 1.83 9.38 18.39
N GLU A 288 0.92 8.41 18.24
CA GLU A 288 0.21 7.83 19.39
C GLU A 288 1.09 6.87 20.19
N HIS A 289 1.91 6.07 19.49
CA HIS A 289 2.66 4.98 20.12
C HIS A 289 4.12 5.33 20.44
N GLY A 290 4.61 6.47 19.98
CA GLY A 290 6.00 6.86 20.17
C GLY A 290 6.96 5.90 19.45
N PRO A 291 8.16 5.63 20.00
CA PRO A 291 9.13 4.75 19.36
C PRO A 291 8.81 3.27 19.54
N PHE A 292 8.92 2.48 18.46
CA PHE A 292 8.70 1.03 18.48
C PHE A 292 9.55 0.31 17.41
N LEU A 293 9.47 -1.03 17.40
CA LEU A 293 10.05 -1.87 16.35
C LEU A 293 8.98 -2.23 15.33
N GLY A 294 9.20 -1.84 14.08
CA GLY A 294 8.42 -2.28 12.92
C GLY A 294 9.16 -3.38 12.16
N ARG A 295 8.44 -4.14 11.34
CA ARG A 295 9.00 -5.07 10.36
C ARG A 295 9.20 -4.37 9.02
N ALA A 296 10.34 -4.58 8.40
CA ALA A 296 10.65 -4.07 7.06
C ALA A 296 10.15 -5.04 5.98
N VAL A 297 8.82 -5.16 5.90
CA VAL A 297 8.13 -5.95 4.86
C VAL A 297 8.30 -5.25 3.51
N THR A 298 8.55 -6.03 2.44
CA THR A 298 8.64 -5.46 1.09
C THR A 298 7.29 -4.90 0.66
N HIS A 299 7.29 -3.76 -0.01
CA HIS A 299 6.08 -3.09 -0.45
C HIS A 299 6.40 -2.24 -1.69
N ASN A 300 5.48 -2.13 -2.65
CA ASN A 300 5.73 -1.46 -3.93
C ASN A 300 6.18 0.00 -3.75
N GLU A 301 5.55 0.72 -2.82
CA GLU A 301 5.81 2.14 -2.57
C GLU A 301 7.20 2.39 -1.99
N SER A 302 7.81 1.40 -1.33
CA SER A 302 9.22 1.47 -0.91
C SER A 302 10.13 1.72 -2.11
N ILE A 303 9.73 1.26 -3.28
CA ILE A 303 10.46 1.36 -4.54
C ILE A 303 9.93 2.52 -5.37
N SER A 304 8.60 2.62 -5.56
CA SER A 304 7.99 3.65 -6.40
C SER A 304 8.27 5.05 -5.86
N ILE A 305 8.18 5.29 -4.55
CA ILE A 305 8.46 6.59 -3.94
C ILE A 305 9.93 6.94 -4.12
N ALA A 306 10.84 5.99 -3.81
CA ALA A 306 12.27 6.23 -3.96
C ALA A 306 12.66 6.52 -5.41
N ASP A 307 12.08 5.80 -6.38
CA ASP A 307 12.23 6.08 -7.79
C ASP A 307 11.65 7.47 -8.13
N TYR A 308 10.38 7.72 -7.82
CA TYR A 308 9.65 8.95 -8.15
C TYR A 308 10.41 10.20 -7.70
N PHE A 309 10.84 10.23 -6.43
CA PHE A 309 11.54 11.37 -5.83
C PHE A 309 13.05 11.43 -6.12
N SER A 310 13.57 10.55 -6.99
CA SER A 310 14.97 10.61 -7.42
C SER A 310 15.26 11.82 -8.30
N LEU A 311 16.38 12.51 -8.06
CA LEU A 311 17.00 13.44 -9.01
C LEU A 311 18.17 12.76 -9.68
N LYS A 312 18.26 12.87 -11.01
CA LYS A 312 19.35 12.29 -11.80
C LYS A 312 20.12 13.41 -12.53
N ASP A 313 21.41 13.22 -12.72
CA ASP A 313 22.20 14.07 -13.61
C ASP A 313 21.96 13.70 -15.09
N LYS A 314 22.57 14.45 -16.01
CA LYS A 314 22.45 14.20 -17.47
C LYS A 314 22.95 12.82 -17.89
N ALA A 315 23.84 12.20 -17.13
CA ALA A 315 24.35 10.85 -17.38
C ALA A 315 23.45 9.76 -16.75
N GLY A 316 22.34 10.14 -16.11
CA GLY A 316 21.39 9.22 -15.48
C GLY A 316 21.79 8.78 -14.08
N ARG A 317 22.87 9.31 -13.49
CA ARG A 317 23.30 8.97 -12.13
C ARG A 317 22.45 9.70 -11.11
N ALA A 318 22.00 9.00 -10.08
CA ALA A 318 21.21 9.59 -9.00
C ALA A 318 22.06 10.59 -8.18
N LEU A 319 21.65 11.85 -8.20
CA LEU A 319 22.21 12.93 -7.36
C LEU A 319 21.54 12.96 -5.98
N TYR A 320 20.25 12.64 -5.94
CA TYR A 320 19.46 12.57 -4.74
C TYR A 320 18.45 11.43 -4.86
N ARG A 321 18.26 10.70 -3.77
CA ARG A 321 17.19 9.74 -3.57
C ARG A 321 16.97 9.56 -2.06
N PRO A 322 15.72 9.48 -1.57
CA PRO A 322 15.46 9.11 -0.19
C PRO A 322 15.59 7.59 0.02
N THR A 323 15.98 7.17 1.23
CA THR A 323 15.71 5.79 1.69
C THR A 323 14.21 5.69 1.97
N VAL A 324 13.55 4.64 1.47
CA VAL A 324 12.10 4.44 1.71
C VAL A 324 11.85 2.98 2.03
N HIS A 325 11.19 2.70 3.15
CA HIS A 325 10.74 1.35 3.45
C HIS A 325 9.57 1.32 4.40
N TYR A 326 8.90 0.18 4.45
CA TYR A 326 7.87 -0.07 5.44
C TYR A 326 8.49 -0.29 6.82
N ALA A 327 7.86 0.22 7.88
CA ALA A 327 8.18 -0.04 9.26
C ALA A 327 6.87 -0.42 9.98
N TYR A 328 6.45 -1.67 9.78
CA TYR A 328 5.12 -2.13 10.12
C TYR A 328 5.06 -2.84 11.48
N ARG A 329 4.29 -2.31 12.42
CA ARG A 329 3.82 -3.05 13.59
C ARG A 329 2.37 -3.47 13.32
N SER A 330 2.20 -4.70 12.85
CA SER A 330 0.88 -5.34 12.73
C SER A 330 0.25 -5.58 14.09
N CYS A 331 -1.06 -5.82 14.13
CA CYS A 331 -1.76 -6.10 15.38
C CYS A 331 -1.13 -7.27 16.17
N ASP A 332 -1.32 -7.29 17.49
CA ASP A 332 -0.62 -8.22 18.38
C ASP A 332 -0.79 -9.69 18.00
N VAL A 333 -2.00 -10.07 17.57
CA VAL A 333 -2.25 -11.45 17.15
C VAL A 333 -1.50 -11.82 15.87
N SER A 334 -1.25 -10.85 14.97
CA SER A 334 -0.47 -11.08 13.76
C SER A 334 1.01 -11.24 14.04
N ILE A 335 1.55 -10.50 15.01
CA ILE A 335 2.92 -10.69 15.49
C ILE A 335 3.08 -12.13 16.00
N LEU A 336 2.16 -12.59 16.85
CA LEU A 336 2.14 -13.97 17.36
C LEU A 336 1.93 -15.01 16.24
N SER A 337 1.14 -14.70 15.22
CA SER A 337 0.95 -15.58 14.05
C SER A 337 2.21 -15.70 13.21
N ILE A 338 2.97 -14.62 13.01
CA ILE A 338 4.26 -14.65 12.32
C ILE A 338 5.27 -15.49 13.10
N GLU A 339 5.36 -15.31 14.41
CA GLU A 339 6.28 -16.06 15.27
C GLU A 339 6.00 -17.56 15.21
N GLU A 340 4.73 -17.96 15.31
CA GLU A 340 4.31 -19.35 15.15
C GLU A 340 4.62 -19.90 13.76
N CYS A 341 4.38 -19.10 12.71
CA CYS A 341 4.68 -19.50 11.33
C CYS A 341 6.19 -19.76 11.16
N PHE A 342 7.05 -18.86 11.65
CA PHE A 342 8.50 -19.07 11.61
C PHE A 342 8.95 -20.26 12.46
N GLY A 343 8.38 -20.45 13.65
CA GLY A 343 8.64 -21.61 14.50
C GLY A 343 8.27 -22.94 13.83
N LYS A 344 7.38 -22.91 12.85
CA LYS A 344 6.99 -24.05 12.00
C LYS A 344 7.64 -24.02 10.62
N ASN A 345 8.86 -23.49 10.52
CA ASN A 345 9.63 -23.42 9.29
C ASN A 345 8.94 -22.63 8.16
N SER A 346 8.25 -21.55 8.51
CA SER A 346 7.57 -20.64 7.57
C SER A 346 6.36 -21.25 6.85
N VAL A 347 5.86 -22.39 7.34
CA VAL A 347 4.63 -23.02 6.81
C VAL A 347 3.42 -22.24 7.32
N LEU A 348 2.59 -21.75 6.39
CA LEU A 348 1.36 -21.06 6.72
C LEU A 348 0.39 -21.99 7.50
N GLN A 349 -0.19 -21.45 8.57
CA GLN A 349 -1.18 -22.14 9.37
C GLN A 349 -2.42 -22.50 8.53
N LYS A 350 -3.00 -23.68 8.80
CA LYS A 350 -4.16 -24.20 8.05
C LYS A 350 -5.43 -23.39 8.31
N GLU A 351 -5.64 -22.95 9.55
CA GLU A 351 -6.74 -22.05 9.88
C GLU A 351 -6.27 -20.61 9.75
N GLN A 352 -7.12 -19.77 9.16
CA GLN A 352 -6.84 -18.37 8.91
C GLN A 352 -8.07 -17.55 9.30
N LEU A 353 -7.85 -16.35 9.86
CA LEU A 353 -8.92 -15.44 10.23
C LEU A 353 -8.50 -14.00 9.95
N VAL A 354 -9.33 -13.29 9.20
CA VAL A 354 -9.29 -11.83 9.12
C VAL A 354 -10.23 -11.29 10.20
N LEU A 355 -9.69 -10.53 11.16
CA LEU A 355 -10.43 -9.98 12.29
C LEU A 355 -11.40 -8.90 11.82
N MET A 356 -12.68 -9.03 12.15
CA MET A 356 -13.73 -8.10 11.75
C MET A 356 -14.59 -7.74 12.96
N ASP A 357 -15.64 -8.53 13.22
CA ASP A 357 -16.53 -8.35 14.37
C ASP A 357 -15.84 -8.73 15.69
N GLU A 358 -14.72 -9.46 15.62
CA GLU A 358 -13.90 -9.84 16.77
C GLU A 358 -13.21 -8.65 17.43
N ILE A 359 -12.96 -7.57 16.68
CA ILE A 359 -12.19 -6.40 17.15
C ILE A 359 -13.04 -5.63 18.18
N GLU A 360 -12.50 -5.42 19.37
CA GLU A 360 -13.19 -4.70 20.44
C GLU A 360 -12.89 -3.20 20.40
N THR A 361 -11.60 -2.85 20.32
CA THR A 361 -11.08 -1.47 20.32
C THR A 361 -9.82 -1.39 19.46
N GLY A 362 -9.29 -0.17 19.31
CA GLY A 362 -8.02 0.10 18.67
C GLY A 362 -8.17 0.86 17.37
N MET A 363 -7.04 1.13 16.73
CA MET A 363 -6.97 1.90 15.50
C MET A 363 -5.94 1.33 14.56
N ASP A 364 -6.02 1.73 13.31
CA ASP A 364 -4.91 1.62 12.39
C ASP A 364 -4.25 3.00 12.24
N GLU A 365 -3.09 3.17 12.87
CA GLU A 365 -2.28 4.40 12.79
C GLU A 365 -1.30 4.30 11.61
N LEU A 366 -1.76 4.63 10.41
CA LEU A 366 -1.00 4.57 9.17
C LEU A 366 -0.59 5.97 8.69
N GLY A 367 0.71 6.18 8.53
CA GLY A 367 1.24 7.39 7.93
C GLY A 367 2.66 7.28 7.41
N VAL A 368 3.24 8.43 7.10
CA VAL A 368 4.60 8.55 6.56
C VAL A 368 5.46 9.40 7.48
N LEU A 369 6.60 8.86 7.89
CA LEU A 369 7.59 9.52 8.74
C LEU A 369 8.75 10.01 7.87
N LEU A 370 8.77 11.30 7.55
CA LEU A 370 9.84 11.94 6.79
C LEU A 370 10.94 12.40 7.76
N MET A 371 12.19 12.04 7.48
CA MET A 371 13.30 12.18 8.42
C MET A 371 14.51 12.88 7.79
N GLY A 372 15.27 13.63 8.59
CA GLY A 372 16.54 14.28 8.21
C GLY A 372 16.42 15.75 7.81
N HIS A 373 15.21 16.27 7.66
CA HIS A 373 14.96 17.68 7.37
C HIS A 373 15.25 18.58 8.58
N LYS A 374 15.20 19.91 8.40
CA LYS A 374 15.55 20.91 9.44
C LYS A 374 14.82 20.75 10.79
N LYS A 375 13.60 20.20 10.80
CA LYS A 375 12.81 19.92 12.02
C LYS A 375 12.90 18.45 12.47
N ASN A 376 14.05 17.81 12.22
CA ASN A 376 14.35 16.41 12.54
C ASN A 376 13.47 15.36 11.82
N ALA A 377 12.27 15.07 12.33
CA ALA A 377 11.34 14.14 11.73
C ALA A 377 9.88 14.62 11.83
N TYR A 378 9.08 14.27 10.84
CA TYR A 378 7.67 14.64 10.74
C TYR A 378 6.83 13.47 10.25
N TRP A 379 5.87 13.04 11.06
CA TRP A 379 4.87 12.05 10.68
C TRP A 379 3.61 12.72 10.17
N TYR A 380 3.03 12.21 9.08
CA TYR A 380 1.70 12.62 8.62
C TYR A 380 0.88 11.41 8.18
N GLY A 381 -0.37 11.33 8.63
CA GLY A 381 -1.22 10.19 8.34
C GLY A 381 -2.54 10.16 9.12
N SER A 382 -3.15 8.99 9.08
CA SER A 382 -4.48 8.66 9.58
C SER A 382 -4.40 7.96 10.95
N GLN A 383 -5.26 8.37 11.88
CA GLN A 383 -5.51 7.68 13.16
C GLN A 383 -6.97 7.19 13.16
N LEU A 384 -7.27 6.19 12.32
CA LEU A 384 -8.64 5.71 12.15
C LEU A 384 -8.97 4.62 13.16
N THR A 385 -9.95 4.88 14.01
CA THR A 385 -10.40 3.93 15.03
C THR A 385 -11.41 2.92 14.47
N ILE A 386 -11.52 1.74 15.09
CA ILE A 386 -12.55 0.75 14.74
C ILE A 386 -13.96 1.30 15.02
N GLU A 387 -14.13 2.12 16.05
CA GLU A 387 -15.41 2.73 16.41
C GLU A 387 -15.89 3.75 15.37
N GLU A 388 -14.98 4.55 14.82
CA GLU A 388 -15.28 5.46 13.71
C GLU A 388 -15.57 4.67 12.43
N THR A 389 -14.74 3.67 12.12
CA THR A 389 -14.91 2.80 10.95
C THR A 389 -16.32 2.23 10.88
N ARG A 390 -16.80 1.64 11.99
CA ARG A 390 -18.15 1.06 12.11
C ARG A 390 -19.28 2.06 11.86
N LYS A 391 -19.06 3.35 12.13
CA LYS A 391 -20.02 4.43 11.84
C LYS A 391 -19.95 4.89 10.38
N LEU A 392 -18.77 4.80 9.77
CA LEU A 392 -18.49 5.32 8.43
C LEU A 392 -18.90 4.34 7.33
N ALA A 393 -18.51 3.07 7.44
CA ALA A 393 -18.76 2.07 6.41
C ALA A 393 -18.90 0.65 6.99
N PRO A 394 -19.81 -0.18 6.44
CA PRO A 394 -19.96 -1.56 6.87
C PRO A 394 -18.89 -2.48 6.26
N TYR A 395 -18.87 -3.73 6.73
CA TYR A 395 -18.12 -4.87 6.16
C TYR A 395 -16.60 -4.73 6.18
N GLN A 396 -16.04 -3.91 7.06
CA GLN A 396 -14.60 -3.68 7.18
C GLN A 396 -14.22 -3.19 8.58
N ASN A 397 -12.95 -3.41 8.91
CA ASN A 397 -12.28 -2.85 10.07
C ASN A 397 -11.49 -1.57 9.68
N ALA A 398 -10.69 -1.01 10.59
CA ALA A 398 -9.98 0.25 10.33
C ALA A 398 -8.96 0.11 9.18
N THR A 399 -8.18 -0.96 9.17
CA THR A 399 -7.24 -1.31 8.09
C THR A 399 -7.97 -1.39 6.74
N GLY A 400 -9.08 -2.13 6.71
CA GLY A 400 -9.90 -2.29 5.51
C GLY A 400 -10.43 -0.95 4.99
N LEU A 401 -10.92 -0.06 5.86
CA LEU A 401 -11.47 1.23 5.44
C LEU A 401 -10.41 2.17 4.87
N GLN A 402 -9.18 2.16 5.39
CA GLN A 402 -8.10 2.95 4.80
C GLN A 402 -7.77 2.47 3.38
N VAL A 403 -7.73 1.15 3.17
CA VAL A 403 -7.50 0.56 1.85
C VAL A 403 -8.65 0.88 0.89
N THR A 404 -9.90 0.67 1.30
CA THR A 404 -11.07 0.87 0.44
C THR A 404 -11.34 2.34 0.15
N ALA A 405 -10.98 3.25 1.07
CA ALA A 405 -10.95 4.69 0.79
C ALA A 405 -9.91 5.00 -0.30
N GLY A 406 -8.70 4.44 -0.19
CA GLY A 406 -7.68 4.54 -1.25
C GLY A 406 -8.20 4.04 -2.60
N VAL A 407 -8.80 2.85 -2.63
CA VAL A 407 -9.42 2.29 -3.84
C VAL A 407 -10.49 3.24 -4.40
N LEU A 408 -11.40 3.75 -3.57
CA LEU A 408 -12.45 4.69 -3.98
C LEU A 408 -11.84 5.94 -4.65
N GLY A 409 -10.83 6.55 -4.02
CA GLY A 409 -10.14 7.72 -4.54
C GLY A 409 -9.46 7.44 -5.89
N GLY A 410 -8.82 6.28 -6.03
CA GLY A 410 -8.19 5.85 -7.28
C GLY A 410 -9.17 5.55 -8.41
N VAL A 411 -10.29 4.86 -8.10
CA VAL A 411 -11.36 4.57 -9.08
C VAL A 411 -11.96 5.86 -9.61
N ILE A 412 -12.33 6.80 -8.73
CA ILE A 412 -12.90 8.09 -9.14
C ILE A 412 -11.88 8.88 -9.96
N TRP A 413 -10.62 8.93 -9.52
CA TRP A 413 -9.57 9.63 -10.27
C TRP A 413 -9.38 9.05 -11.67
N ALA A 414 -9.41 7.71 -11.82
CA ALA A 414 -9.31 7.05 -13.12
C ALA A 414 -10.50 7.38 -14.04
N MET A 415 -11.71 7.47 -13.49
CA MET A 415 -12.90 7.89 -14.24
C MET A 415 -12.82 9.36 -14.67
N GLU A 416 -12.29 10.25 -13.83
CA GLU A 416 -12.07 11.67 -14.15
C GLU A 416 -10.88 11.88 -15.11
N ASN A 417 -9.96 10.92 -15.17
CA ASN A 417 -8.75 10.98 -16.00
C ASN A 417 -8.62 9.69 -16.81
N PRO A 418 -9.49 9.39 -17.79
CA PRO A 418 -9.60 8.05 -18.38
C PRO A 418 -8.49 7.68 -19.38
N ARG A 419 -7.60 8.62 -19.75
CA ARG A 419 -6.59 8.46 -20.81
C ARG A 419 -5.15 8.71 -20.36
N ARG A 420 -4.76 8.18 -19.20
CA ARG A 420 -3.43 8.41 -18.59
C ARG A 420 -2.48 7.24 -18.74
N GLY A 421 -2.93 6.15 -19.37
CA GLY A 421 -2.17 4.90 -19.41
C GLY A 421 -1.91 4.33 -18.02
N VAL A 422 -0.82 3.59 -17.88
CA VAL A 422 -0.44 3.02 -16.58
C VAL A 422 0.11 4.12 -15.68
N VAL A 423 -0.49 4.29 -14.51
CA VAL A 423 -0.08 5.28 -13.50
C VAL A 423 0.06 4.63 -12.13
N GLU A 424 1.01 5.11 -11.35
CA GLU A 424 1.16 4.80 -9.93
C GLU A 424 0.61 5.96 -9.08
N ALA A 425 0.36 5.71 -7.79
CA ALA A 425 -0.17 6.74 -6.87
C ALA A 425 0.69 8.01 -6.84
N ASP A 426 2.01 7.86 -6.98
CA ASP A 426 2.97 8.97 -7.00
C ASP A 426 2.75 9.95 -8.16
N GLU A 427 2.11 9.53 -9.25
CA GLU A 427 1.89 10.33 -10.47
C GLU A 427 0.53 11.06 -10.46
N MET A 428 -0.34 10.74 -9.52
CA MET A 428 -1.71 11.28 -9.46
C MET A 428 -1.77 12.66 -8.80
N ASP A 429 -2.86 13.37 -9.05
CA ASP A 429 -3.19 14.60 -8.30
C ASP A 429 -3.65 14.22 -6.90
N PHE A 430 -2.74 14.39 -5.95
CA PHE A 430 -2.97 14.00 -4.57
C PHE A 430 -4.08 14.83 -3.91
N GLU A 431 -4.31 16.08 -4.29
CA GLU A 431 -5.34 16.89 -3.63
C GLU A 431 -6.74 16.39 -3.96
N ARG A 432 -6.96 16.03 -5.23
CA ARG A 432 -8.24 15.45 -5.66
C ARG A 432 -8.51 14.12 -4.97
N VAL A 433 -7.50 13.26 -4.86
CA VAL A 433 -7.64 11.98 -4.16
C VAL A 433 -7.90 12.22 -2.67
N MET A 434 -7.12 13.08 -2.01
CA MET A 434 -7.29 13.42 -0.59
C MET A 434 -8.68 14.00 -0.28
N GLU A 435 -9.24 14.88 -1.13
CA GLU A 435 -10.61 15.41 -0.98
C GLU A 435 -11.66 14.28 -0.86
N ILE A 436 -11.49 13.21 -1.62
CA ILE A 436 -12.41 12.07 -1.67
C ILE A 436 -12.25 11.18 -0.43
N ILE A 437 -11.00 10.92 -0.03
CA ILE A 437 -10.69 9.88 0.96
C ILE A 437 -10.65 10.39 2.41
N GLU A 438 -10.30 11.66 2.64
CA GLU A 438 -10.19 12.23 4.01
C GLU A 438 -11.43 11.98 4.90
N PRO A 439 -12.68 12.01 4.40
CA PRO A 439 -13.86 11.66 5.21
C PRO A 439 -13.88 10.23 5.77
N TYR A 440 -13.01 9.35 5.28
CA TYR A 440 -12.90 7.94 5.66
C TYR A 440 -11.62 7.61 6.44
N LEU A 441 -10.74 8.59 6.67
CA LEU A 441 -9.44 8.38 7.31
C LEU A 441 -9.41 8.80 8.79
N GLY A 442 -10.58 8.98 9.40
CA GLY A 442 -10.69 9.40 10.80
C GLY A 442 -9.95 10.72 11.04
N LYS A 443 -9.13 10.76 12.08
CA LYS A 443 -8.33 11.94 12.42
C LYS A 443 -7.02 11.96 11.63
N MET A 444 -6.89 12.92 10.71
CA MET A 444 -5.61 13.21 10.05
C MET A 444 -4.70 14.04 10.95
N ILE A 445 -3.47 13.58 11.19
CA ILE A 445 -2.49 14.23 12.07
C ILE A 445 -1.18 14.50 11.35
N GLY A 446 -0.59 15.65 11.67
CA GLY A 446 0.80 15.98 11.38
C GLY A 446 1.57 16.24 12.67
N ALA A 447 2.64 15.49 12.95
CA ALA A 447 3.39 15.60 14.19
C ALA A 447 4.90 15.65 13.95
N TYR A 448 5.56 16.67 14.48
CA TYR A 448 7.02 16.71 14.57
C TYR A 448 7.50 15.97 15.81
N THR A 449 8.71 15.40 15.73
CA THR A 449 9.36 14.75 16.87
C THR A 449 10.87 14.98 16.85
N ASP A 450 11.46 15.11 18.04
CA ASP A 450 12.92 15.10 18.24
C ASP A 450 13.46 13.67 18.42
N TRP A 451 12.62 12.64 18.27
CA TRP A 451 13.08 11.26 18.29
C TRP A 451 14.04 10.97 17.13
N THR A 452 15.05 10.17 17.42
CA THR A 452 15.96 9.57 16.43
C THR A 452 16.22 8.12 16.83
N PRO A 453 16.65 7.24 15.91
CA PRO A 453 17.01 5.87 16.22
C PRO A 453 18.29 5.74 17.06
N LEU A 454 18.87 6.85 17.54
CA LEU A 454 19.99 6.90 18.48
C LEU A 454 19.58 7.26 19.91
N LYS A 455 18.35 7.77 20.12
CA LYS A 455 17.89 8.22 21.44
C LYS A 455 17.88 7.05 22.42
N ASN A 456 18.52 7.23 23.58
CA ASN A 456 18.61 6.26 24.68
C ASN A 456 19.25 4.89 24.30
N ARG A 457 20.23 4.87 23.40
CA ARG A 457 20.96 3.64 23.00
C ARG A 457 22.31 3.46 23.71
N GLY A 458 22.81 2.23 23.70
CA GLY A 458 24.17 1.88 24.09
C GLY A 458 24.46 1.91 25.59
N SER A 459 23.45 1.90 26.45
CA SER A 459 23.63 2.03 27.90
C SER A 459 24.14 0.77 28.58
N LEU A 460 23.73 -0.42 28.11
CA LEU A 460 24.07 -1.71 28.73
C LEU A 460 25.09 -2.50 27.90
N PHE A 461 25.02 -2.39 26.58
CA PHE A 461 25.92 -3.08 25.65
C PHE A 461 26.43 -2.09 24.61
N PRO A 462 27.69 -2.24 24.13
CA PRO A 462 28.18 -1.44 23.02
C PRO A 462 27.36 -1.76 21.76
N GLU A 463 27.04 -0.72 20.99
CA GLU A 463 26.28 -0.84 19.75
C GLU A 463 27.07 -0.23 18.58
N ASP A 464 27.12 -0.91 17.44
CA ASP A 464 27.75 -0.38 16.22
C ASP A 464 26.82 0.62 15.53
N VAL A 465 26.99 1.90 15.86
CA VAL A 465 26.13 3.01 15.39
C VAL A 465 26.93 4.06 14.62
N ASP A 466 26.25 4.83 13.76
CA ASP A 466 26.79 6.04 13.14
C ASP A 466 26.25 7.28 13.87
N THR A 467 27.06 7.88 14.73
CA THR A 467 26.70 9.10 15.48
C THR A 467 26.78 10.38 14.65
N SER A 468 27.38 10.34 13.46
CA SER A 468 27.51 11.50 12.57
C SER A 468 26.20 11.83 11.85
N ASP A 469 25.33 10.83 11.69
CA ASP A 469 24.03 10.96 11.06
C ASP A 469 23.02 9.97 11.67
N PRO A 470 22.07 10.43 12.51
CA PRO A 470 21.12 9.54 13.16
C PRO A 470 20.29 8.74 12.16
N TRP A 471 20.04 9.27 10.96
CA TRP A 471 19.12 8.70 9.97
C TRP A 471 19.76 7.72 8.99
N GLN A 472 20.95 7.21 9.30
CA GLN A 472 21.54 6.10 8.56
C GLN A 472 20.76 4.80 8.84
N PHE A 473 20.56 3.98 7.81
CA PHE A 473 19.90 2.69 7.96
C PHE A 473 20.63 1.78 8.95
N LYS A 474 21.95 1.96 9.12
CA LYS A 474 22.75 1.32 10.17
C LYS A 474 22.18 1.52 11.58
N ASN A 475 21.63 2.70 11.87
CA ASN A 475 21.04 3.01 13.18
C ASN A 475 19.60 2.51 13.27
N ILE A 476 18.87 2.54 12.15
CA ILE A 476 17.46 2.16 12.03
C ILE A 476 17.31 0.64 12.18
N LEU A 477 18.12 -0.14 11.45
CA LEU A 477 18.11 -1.60 11.48
C LEU A 477 18.37 -2.13 12.90
N PHE A 478 17.48 -3.00 13.38
CA PHE A 478 17.60 -3.66 14.67
C PHE A 478 18.43 -4.93 14.51
N ASN A 479 19.75 -4.78 14.69
CA ASN A 479 20.76 -5.83 14.62
C ASN A 479 21.18 -6.33 16.01
#